data_AF-A0A7V6GN31-F1
#
_entry.id   AF-A0A7V6GN31-F1
#
_cell.length_a   1.000
_cell.length_b   1.000
_cell.length_c   1.000
_cell.angle_alpha   90.00
_cell.angle_beta   90.00
_cell.angle_gamma   90.00
#
_symmetry.space_group_name_H-M   'P 1'
#
loop_
_entity.id
_entity.type
_entity.pdbx_description
1 polymer ?
#
loop_
_entity_poly.entity_id
_entity_poly.type
_entity_poly.pdbx_seq_one_letter_code
_entity_poly.pdbx_strand_id
1 'polypeptide(L)'
;MNEIGFENIKDENFTYSDGIIKYEITEDYAYVKVVMPNCNHEHIIIKGKVFDKTVIMIMKGAFKGLDYIKSIQIPKTIKFIEVDAFRDMESLEKIIVAKDNNYYSSIQGVLFNKDKTELIKYPENKQGFYQIPKSVNMINKFAFSNVHGLTKITIPSSVKYIEDFAFSNAFNLKEVIFEPNSKLKSIGIESFNSCYSLKKMFIPKSVIEIKGLAFSGCVNLNEIIFEEDYSQFAIPLNLQGLLFINNSKLIKLTLPERLREIPSGLLAFTHIETINIPKSVDIIDDNAFNIGLKLKKIIVNEKNKSFTSVDGILYDKNLKTLIKIPPCYEKEHTIPNSVKTIKEGAVSFNTKMKKIVIPLSVDNIEQKAFANSKNIVIYSESNHSKPTWHYMWNPNELDVIWNYKISSNFSN
;
A
#
# COMPACT_ATOMS: atom_id res chain seq x y z
N MET A 1 -16.77 -33.93 -63.68
CA MET A 1 -15.35 -34.28 -63.48
C MET A 1 -14.56 -33.06 -63.92
N ASN A 2 -13.98 -32.23 -63.06
CA ASN A 2 -13.50 -32.46 -61.70
C ASN A 2 -13.71 -31.24 -60.81
N GLU A 3 -13.76 -31.57 -59.52
CA GLU A 3 -13.86 -30.73 -58.35
C GLU A 3 -12.84 -29.60 -58.36
N ILE A 4 -13.28 -28.39 -58.01
CA ILE A 4 -12.40 -27.35 -57.49
C ILE A 4 -12.68 -27.31 -55.99
N GLY A 5 -11.70 -27.77 -55.24
CA GLY A 5 -11.80 -28.09 -53.83
C GLY A 5 -12.20 -26.90 -52.96
N PHE A 6 -13.07 -27.20 -52.00
CA PHE A 6 -13.04 -26.55 -50.70
C PHE A 6 -11.69 -26.84 -50.05
N GLU A 7 -10.94 -25.82 -49.62
CA GLU A 7 -10.22 -25.82 -48.34
C GLU A 7 -9.44 -24.51 -48.11
N ASN A 8 -9.54 -24.02 -46.87
CA ASN A 8 -8.79 -22.95 -46.21
C ASN A 8 -9.25 -21.50 -46.42
N ILE A 9 -10.47 -21.18 -45.95
CA ILE A 9 -10.74 -19.83 -45.41
C ILE A 9 -10.25 -19.86 -43.96
N LYS A 10 -9.15 -19.14 -43.68
CA LYS A 10 -8.75 -18.84 -42.30
C LYS A 10 -9.85 -17.99 -41.66
N ASP A 11 -10.35 -18.41 -40.51
CA ASP A 11 -11.16 -17.56 -39.62
C ASP A 11 -10.32 -16.38 -39.14
N GLU A 12 -10.31 -15.32 -39.93
CA GLU A 12 -9.69 -14.06 -39.54
C GLU A 12 -10.72 -13.21 -38.80
N ASN A 13 -10.51 -13.05 -37.49
CA ASN A 13 -11.20 -12.02 -36.73
C ASN A 13 -11.03 -10.68 -37.48
N PHE A 14 -12.13 -10.05 -37.87
CA PHE A 14 -12.09 -8.74 -38.51
C PHE A 14 -12.63 -7.67 -37.57
N THR A 15 -12.23 -6.42 -37.81
CA THR A 15 -12.70 -5.30 -37.01
C THR A 15 -13.71 -4.47 -37.76
N TYR A 16 -14.80 -4.11 -37.08
CA TYR A 16 -15.84 -3.23 -37.60
C TYR A 16 -15.93 -1.97 -36.72
N SER A 17 -16.18 -0.81 -37.31
CA SER A 17 -16.45 0.43 -36.57
C SER A 17 -17.81 0.96 -36.99
N ASP A 18 -18.63 1.36 -36.03
CA ASP A 18 -19.87 2.09 -36.28
C ASP A 18 -19.70 3.61 -36.19
N GLY A 19 -18.45 4.10 -36.20
CA GLY A 19 -18.09 5.50 -36.02
C GLY A 19 -17.89 5.92 -34.56
N ILE A 20 -18.39 5.13 -33.60
CA ILE A 20 -18.27 5.40 -32.16
C ILE A 20 -17.46 4.28 -31.50
N ILE A 21 -17.84 3.04 -31.76
CA ILE A 21 -17.27 1.85 -31.16
C ILE A 21 -16.63 1.01 -32.26
N LYS A 22 -15.37 0.63 -32.03
CA LYS A 22 -14.71 -0.44 -32.77
C LYS A 22 -14.98 -1.77 -32.08
N TYR A 23 -15.50 -2.71 -32.86
CA TYR A 23 -15.78 -4.07 -32.47
C TYR A 23 -14.74 -5.02 -33.09
N GLU A 24 -14.40 -6.06 -32.35
CA GLU A 24 -13.77 -7.26 -32.90
C GLU A 24 -14.85 -8.30 -33.15
N ILE A 25 -14.87 -8.88 -34.35
CA ILE A 25 -15.89 -9.83 -34.78
C ILE A 25 -15.21 -11.17 -35.05
N THR A 26 -15.74 -12.22 -34.41
CA THR A 26 -15.36 -13.61 -34.60
C THR A 26 -16.46 -14.35 -35.36
N GLU A 27 -16.24 -15.63 -35.65
CA GLU A 27 -17.26 -16.50 -36.27
C GLU A 27 -18.58 -16.51 -35.45
N ASP A 28 -18.47 -16.57 -34.12
CA ASP A 28 -19.62 -16.72 -33.23
C ASP A 28 -20.14 -15.42 -32.61
N TYR A 29 -19.26 -14.46 -32.34
CA TYR A 29 -19.54 -13.34 -31.44
C TYR A 29 -18.90 -12.03 -31.89
N ALA A 30 -19.26 -10.96 -31.20
CA ALA A 30 -18.59 -9.67 -31.29
C ALA A 30 -18.19 -9.16 -29.89
N TYR A 31 -17.11 -8.38 -29.85
CA TYR A 31 -16.55 -7.80 -28.63
C TYR A 31 -16.37 -6.30 -28.80
N VAL A 32 -16.69 -5.52 -27.77
CA VAL A 32 -16.36 -4.09 -27.71
C VAL A 32 -14.85 -3.99 -27.49
N LYS A 33 -14.11 -3.65 -28.55
CA LYS A 33 -12.64 -3.58 -28.54
C LYS A 33 -12.16 -2.24 -28.01
N VAL A 34 -12.67 -1.15 -28.57
CA VAL A 34 -12.32 0.21 -28.15
C VAL A 34 -13.42 1.18 -28.56
N VAL A 35 -13.71 2.14 -27.70
CA VAL A 35 -14.51 3.33 -28.06
C VAL A 35 -13.57 4.39 -28.59
N MET A 36 -13.87 4.92 -29.77
CA MET A 36 -13.01 5.86 -30.48
C MET A 36 -12.82 7.13 -29.64
N PRO A 37 -11.57 7.57 -29.38
CA PRO A 37 -11.32 8.90 -28.82
C PRO A 37 -11.95 9.98 -29.70
N ASN A 38 -12.47 11.05 -29.10
CA ASN A 38 -13.13 12.15 -29.82
C ASN A 38 -14.37 11.74 -30.64
N CYS A 39 -15.10 10.69 -30.24
CA CYS A 39 -16.36 10.35 -30.91
C CYS A 39 -17.45 11.42 -30.73
N ASN A 40 -17.24 12.47 -29.92
CA ASN A 40 -18.19 13.53 -29.58
C ASN A 40 -19.51 13.02 -28.97
N HIS A 41 -19.49 11.82 -28.39
CA HIS A 41 -20.63 11.24 -27.68
C HIS A 41 -20.35 11.16 -26.17
N GLU A 42 -21.10 11.93 -25.39
CA GLU A 42 -21.05 11.87 -23.93
C GLU A 42 -21.85 10.68 -23.36
N HIS A 43 -22.73 10.08 -24.17
CA HIS A 43 -23.62 8.99 -23.77
C HIS A 43 -23.48 7.81 -24.73
N ILE A 44 -22.87 6.73 -24.26
CA ILE A 44 -22.62 5.53 -25.07
C ILE A 44 -23.67 4.47 -24.77
N ILE A 45 -24.33 3.98 -25.82
CA ILE A 45 -25.20 2.80 -25.77
C ILE A 45 -24.49 1.67 -26.50
N ILE A 46 -24.07 0.65 -25.76
CA ILE A 46 -23.44 -0.52 -26.37
C ILE A 46 -24.51 -1.34 -27.10
N LYS A 47 -24.30 -1.60 -28.38
CA LYS A 47 -25.20 -2.43 -29.18
C LYS A 47 -25.11 -3.88 -28.72
N GLY A 48 -26.25 -4.55 -28.58
CA GLY A 48 -26.29 -5.98 -28.25
C GLY A 48 -25.97 -6.91 -29.43
N LYS A 49 -26.01 -6.38 -30.66
CA LYS A 49 -25.68 -7.07 -31.89
C LYS A 49 -24.95 -6.14 -32.86
N VAL A 50 -24.04 -6.72 -33.63
CA VAL A 50 -23.37 -6.08 -34.76
C VAL A 50 -23.41 -7.09 -35.90
N PHE A 51 -24.03 -6.70 -37.02
CA PHE A 51 -24.48 -7.66 -38.04
C PHE A 51 -25.38 -8.76 -37.43
N ASP A 52 -25.10 -10.03 -37.72
CA ASP A 52 -25.73 -11.21 -37.14
C ASP A 52 -25.09 -11.64 -35.80
N LYS A 53 -23.94 -11.08 -35.42
CA LYS A 53 -23.16 -11.51 -34.25
C LYS A 53 -23.63 -10.82 -32.97
N THR A 54 -23.71 -11.60 -31.89
CA THR A 54 -24.09 -11.10 -30.56
C THR A 54 -22.89 -10.48 -29.87
N VAL A 55 -23.03 -9.26 -29.33
CA VAL A 55 -21.97 -8.60 -28.57
C VAL A 55 -21.99 -9.12 -27.14
N ILE A 56 -20.95 -9.86 -26.74
CA ILE A 56 -20.93 -10.56 -25.44
C ILE A 56 -19.87 -10.05 -24.46
N MET A 57 -18.92 -9.24 -24.90
CA MET A 57 -17.78 -8.84 -24.08
C MET A 57 -17.40 -7.38 -24.28
N ILE A 58 -16.96 -6.75 -23.19
CA ILE A 58 -16.23 -5.48 -23.20
C ILE A 58 -14.77 -5.78 -22.82
N MET A 59 -13.87 -5.55 -23.78
CA MET A 59 -12.45 -5.89 -23.63
C MET A 59 -11.73 -4.92 -22.70
N LYS A 60 -10.56 -5.34 -22.23
CA LYS A 60 -9.67 -4.59 -21.36
C LYS A 60 -9.34 -3.24 -21.98
N GLY A 61 -9.57 -2.19 -21.21
CA GLY A 61 -9.29 -0.81 -21.62
C GLY A 61 -10.20 -0.27 -22.72
N ALA A 62 -11.30 -0.94 -23.08
CA ALA A 62 -12.16 -0.51 -24.19
C ALA A 62 -12.68 0.93 -24.05
N PHE A 63 -12.88 1.42 -22.82
CA PHE A 63 -13.24 2.81 -22.53
C PHE A 63 -12.13 3.59 -21.83
N LYS A 64 -10.94 3.01 -21.60
CA LYS A 64 -9.97 3.59 -20.66
C LYS A 64 -9.55 5.01 -21.07
N GLY A 65 -9.56 5.92 -20.10
CA GLY A 65 -9.07 7.29 -20.28
C GLY A 65 -10.02 8.22 -21.06
N LEU A 66 -11.25 7.80 -21.36
CA LEU A 66 -12.21 8.63 -22.08
C LEU A 66 -12.90 9.60 -21.11
N ASP A 67 -12.26 10.74 -20.93
CA ASP A 67 -12.59 11.82 -20.01
C ASP A 67 -13.81 12.67 -20.39
N TYR A 68 -14.51 12.37 -21.48
CA TYR A 68 -15.71 13.09 -21.94
C TYR A 68 -17.00 12.27 -21.85
N ILE A 69 -16.91 10.95 -21.60
CA ILE A 69 -18.09 10.08 -21.53
C ILE A 69 -18.73 10.22 -20.13
N LYS A 70 -19.98 10.69 -20.10
CA LYS A 70 -20.78 10.87 -18.89
C LYS A 70 -21.63 9.66 -18.54
N SER A 71 -22.07 8.87 -19.52
CA SER A 71 -22.81 7.63 -19.23
C SER A 71 -22.62 6.50 -20.22
N ILE A 72 -22.72 5.27 -19.69
CA ILE A 72 -22.65 4.04 -20.48
C ILE A 72 -23.90 3.19 -20.22
N GLN A 73 -24.53 2.70 -21.28
CA GLN A 73 -25.63 1.73 -21.22
C GLN A 73 -25.16 0.36 -21.72
N ILE A 74 -25.23 -0.63 -20.84
CA ILE A 74 -24.82 -2.03 -21.06
C ILE A 74 -26.06 -2.87 -21.42
N PRO A 75 -26.10 -3.52 -22.60
CA PRO A 75 -27.23 -4.33 -23.01
C PRO A 75 -27.24 -5.69 -22.30
N LYS A 76 -28.34 -6.44 -22.44
CA LYS A 76 -28.50 -7.77 -21.83
C LYS A 76 -27.51 -8.84 -22.28
N THR A 77 -26.88 -8.64 -23.43
CA THR A 77 -26.03 -9.61 -24.11
C THR A 77 -24.62 -9.67 -23.54
N ILE A 78 -24.17 -8.62 -22.84
CA ILE A 78 -22.84 -8.58 -22.24
C ILE A 78 -22.76 -9.59 -21.09
N LYS A 79 -21.85 -10.55 -21.27
CA LYS A 79 -21.51 -11.62 -20.31
C LYS A 79 -20.21 -11.31 -19.58
N PHE A 80 -19.26 -10.68 -20.25
CA PHE A 80 -17.92 -10.43 -19.72
C PHE A 80 -17.52 -8.96 -19.83
N ILE A 81 -16.97 -8.42 -18.75
CA ILE A 81 -16.34 -7.10 -18.70
C ILE A 81 -14.95 -7.34 -18.13
N GLU A 82 -13.93 -7.19 -18.97
CA GLU A 82 -12.56 -7.40 -18.51
C GLU A 82 -12.11 -6.29 -17.55
N VAL A 83 -11.15 -6.62 -16.70
CA VAL A 83 -10.54 -5.67 -15.76
C VAL A 83 -10.02 -4.45 -16.53
N ASP A 84 -10.17 -3.26 -15.95
CA ASP A 84 -9.80 -1.96 -16.54
C ASP A 84 -10.61 -1.51 -17.76
N ALA A 85 -11.68 -2.20 -18.15
CA ALA A 85 -12.55 -1.77 -19.25
C ALA A 85 -13.02 -0.31 -19.11
N PHE A 86 -13.30 0.14 -17.88
CA PHE A 86 -13.79 1.49 -17.54
C PHE A 86 -12.81 2.27 -16.66
N ARG A 87 -11.51 2.09 -16.83
CA ARG A 87 -10.51 2.76 -15.99
C ARG A 87 -10.28 4.22 -16.42
N ASP A 88 -10.02 5.11 -15.46
CA ASP A 88 -9.64 6.51 -15.71
C ASP A 88 -10.70 7.29 -16.52
N MET A 89 -11.98 7.11 -16.18
CA MET A 89 -13.12 7.71 -16.87
C MET A 89 -13.61 8.98 -16.15
N GLU A 90 -12.81 10.04 -16.16
CA GLU A 90 -12.96 11.19 -15.24
C GLU A 90 -14.33 11.90 -15.27
N SER A 91 -15.03 11.92 -16.41
CA SER A 91 -16.37 12.51 -16.53
C SER A 91 -17.53 11.56 -16.26
N LEU A 92 -17.27 10.27 -16.01
CA LEU A 92 -18.33 9.26 -15.89
C LEU A 92 -19.21 9.52 -14.67
N GLU A 93 -20.51 9.68 -14.91
CA GLU A 93 -21.52 9.95 -13.88
C GLU A 93 -22.34 8.70 -13.54
N LYS A 94 -22.57 7.83 -14.53
CA LYS A 94 -23.41 6.63 -14.36
C LYS A 94 -23.16 5.54 -15.40
N ILE A 95 -23.27 4.30 -14.94
CA ILE A 95 -23.42 3.10 -15.77
C ILE A 95 -24.82 2.53 -15.54
N ILE A 96 -25.53 2.24 -16.63
CA ILE A 96 -26.87 1.68 -16.62
C ILE A 96 -26.81 0.29 -17.25
N VAL A 97 -27.31 -0.72 -16.55
CA VAL A 97 -27.39 -2.08 -17.05
C VAL A 97 -28.84 -2.43 -17.37
N ALA A 98 -29.08 -3.04 -18.54
CA ALA A 98 -30.40 -3.56 -18.92
C ALA A 98 -30.95 -4.51 -17.84
N LYS A 99 -32.25 -4.38 -17.51
CA LYS A 99 -32.88 -5.13 -16.40
C LYS A 99 -32.79 -6.65 -16.57
N ASP A 100 -32.83 -7.11 -17.82
CA ASP A 100 -32.74 -8.51 -18.24
C ASP A 100 -31.32 -8.99 -18.53
N ASN A 101 -30.28 -8.21 -18.18
CA ASN A 101 -28.91 -8.73 -18.17
C ASN A 101 -28.76 -9.78 -17.05
N ASN A 102 -28.19 -10.94 -17.38
CA ASN A 102 -28.03 -12.08 -16.46
C ASN A 102 -26.72 -12.07 -15.65
N TYR A 103 -25.78 -11.17 -15.96
CA TYR A 103 -24.42 -11.17 -15.43
C TYR A 103 -24.08 -9.91 -14.62
N TYR A 104 -24.68 -8.77 -14.98
CA TYR A 104 -24.42 -7.48 -14.36
C TYR A 104 -25.71 -6.81 -13.89
N SER A 105 -25.56 -5.86 -12.99
CA SER A 105 -26.63 -4.95 -12.61
C SER A 105 -26.07 -3.59 -12.22
N SER A 106 -26.92 -2.56 -12.21
CA SER A 106 -26.53 -1.23 -11.75
C SER A 106 -27.49 -0.72 -10.69
N ILE A 107 -26.96 -0.10 -9.64
CA ILE A 107 -27.73 0.61 -8.61
C ILE A 107 -27.23 2.05 -8.55
N GLN A 108 -28.12 3.03 -8.73
CA GLN A 108 -27.79 4.46 -8.65
C GLN A 108 -26.62 4.90 -9.55
N GLY A 109 -26.46 4.22 -10.71
CA GLY A 109 -25.38 4.46 -11.66
C GLY A 109 -24.07 3.71 -11.38
N VAL A 110 -23.98 2.94 -10.28
CA VAL A 110 -22.80 2.13 -9.93
C VAL A 110 -22.97 0.72 -10.49
N LEU A 111 -21.90 0.17 -11.07
CA LEU A 111 -21.88 -1.14 -11.71
C LEU A 111 -21.52 -2.24 -10.71
N PHE A 112 -22.29 -3.33 -10.75
CA PHE A 112 -22.12 -4.54 -9.96
C PHE A 112 -22.24 -5.77 -10.84
N ASN A 113 -21.82 -6.93 -10.31
CA ASN A 113 -22.30 -8.20 -10.83
C ASN A 113 -23.82 -8.35 -10.60
N LYS A 114 -24.43 -9.40 -11.18
CA LYS A 114 -25.89 -9.60 -11.15
C LYS A 114 -26.45 -9.60 -9.72
N ASP A 115 -25.79 -10.35 -8.85
CA ASP A 115 -26.19 -10.58 -7.46
C ASP A 115 -25.79 -9.43 -6.52
N LYS A 116 -25.04 -8.43 -7.02
CA LYS A 116 -24.51 -7.30 -6.25
C LYS A 116 -23.63 -7.73 -5.08
N THR A 117 -22.92 -8.83 -5.27
CA THR A 117 -21.89 -9.30 -4.35
C THR A 117 -20.54 -8.66 -4.64
N GLU A 118 -20.34 -8.13 -5.86
CA GLU A 118 -19.12 -7.43 -6.27
C GLU A 118 -19.45 -6.03 -6.75
N LEU A 119 -18.78 -5.02 -6.19
CA LEU A 119 -18.79 -3.66 -6.73
C LEU A 119 -17.67 -3.55 -7.76
N ILE A 120 -18.07 -3.42 -9.03
CA ILE A 120 -17.16 -3.48 -10.17
C ILE A 120 -16.64 -2.08 -10.53
N LYS A 121 -17.55 -1.09 -10.61
CA LYS A 121 -17.16 0.27 -10.97
C LYS A 121 -18.08 1.33 -10.37
N TYR A 122 -17.47 2.26 -9.66
CA TYR A 122 -18.05 3.53 -9.26
C TYR A 122 -17.68 4.62 -10.29
N PRO A 123 -18.65 5.40 -10.80
CA PRO A 123 -18.39 6.49 -11.73
C PRO A 123 -17.56 7.62 -11.09
N GLU A 124 -16.46 8.01 -11.72
CA GLU A 124 -15.43 8.92 -11.18
C GLU A 124 -15.95 10.32 -10.86
N ASN A 125 -16.91 10.81 -11.65
CA ASN A 125 -17.52 12.13 -11.46
C ASN A 125 -18.74 12.12 -10.53
N LYS A 126 -19.11 10.96 -9.98
CA LYS A 126 -20.26 10.87 -9.06
C LYS A 126 -19.91 11.48 -7.70
N GLN A 127 -20.64 12.53 -7.35
CA GLN A 127 -20.37 13.40 -6.19
C GLN A 127 -20.92 12.87 -4.86
N GLY A 128 -20.33 13.32 -3.76
CA GLY A 128 -20.92 13.25 -2.42
C GLY A 128 -20.44 12.05 -1.59
N PHE A 129 -21.36 11.39 -0.90
CA PHE A 129 -21.08 10.21 -0.10
C PHE A 129 -21.70 8.97 -0.73
N TYR A 130 -21.16 7.80 -0.42
CA TYR A 130 -21.70 6.53 -0.90
C TYR A 130 -21.78 5.47 0.20
N GLN A 131 -22.92 4.78 0.26
CA GLN A 131 -23.11 3.62 1.13
C GLN A 131 -23.16 2.38 0.24
N ILE A 132 -22.15 1.52 0.37
CA ILE A 132 -22.09 0.28 -0.40
C ILE A 132 -23.23 -0.65 0.08
N PRO A 133 -23.99 -1.30 -0.83
CA PRO A 133 -25.04 -2.25 -0.45
C PRO A 133 -24.53 -3.43 0.40
N LYS A 134 -25.34 -3.87 1.37
CA LYS A 134 -25.01 -4.98 2.30
C LYS A 134 -24.82 -6.35 1.64
N SER A 135 -25.18 -6.49 0.37
CA SER A 135 -24.91 -7.71 -0.40
C SER A 135 -23.46 -7.82 -0.84
N VAL A 136 -22.74 -6.69 -0.91
CA VAL A 136 -21.38 -6.63 -1.44
C VAL A 136 -20.41 -7.30 -0.47
N ASN A 137 -19.64 -8.24 -0.99
CA ASN A 137 -18.57 -8.93 -0.29
C ASN A 137 -17.17 -8.62 -0.85
N MET A 138 -17.07 -7.99 -2.03
CA MET A 138 -15.80 -7.63 -2.65
C MET A 138 -15.91 -6.26 -3.35
N ILE A 139 -14.90 -5.42 -3.14
CA ILE A 139 -14.68 -4.19 -3.89
C ILE A 139 -13.56 -4.47 -4.88
N ASN A 140 -13.89 -4.52 -6.17
CA ASN A 140 -12.97 -5.02 -7.19
C ASN A 140 -11.82 -4.04 -7.46
N LYS A 141 -10.81 -4.57 -8.16
CA LYS A 141 -9.64 -3.81 -8.62
C LYS A 141 -10.10 -2.54 -9.35
N PHE A 142 -9.54 -1.40 -8.98
CA PHE A 142 -9.84 -0.08 -9.55
C PHE A 142 -11.30 0.41 -9.46
N ALA A 143 -12.16 -0.24 -8.64
CA ALA A 143 -13.59 0.06 -8.61
C ALA A 143 -13.89 1.54 -8.27
N PHE A 144 -13.07 2.16 -7.43
CA PHE A 144 -13.08 3.58 -7.06
C PHE A 144 -11.75 4.27 -7.39
N SER A 145 -11.00 3.79 -8.38
CA SER A 145 -9.78 4.47 -8.83
C SER A 145 -10.12 5.81 -9.47
N ASN A 146 -9.34 6.85 -9.17
CA ASN A 146 -9.49 8.22 -9.69
C ASN A 146 -10.88 8.84 -9.43
N VAL A 147 -11.56 8.46 -8.34
CA VAL A 147 -12.84 9.08 -7.98
C VAL A 147 -12.60 10.48 -7.40
N HIS A 148 -13.07 11.50 -8.11
CA HIS A 148 -12.87 12.90 -7.72
C HIS A 148 -14.06 13.45 -6.92
N GLY A 149 -15.27 12.94 -7.14
CA GLY A 149 -16.46 13.44 -6.46
C GLY A 149 -16.73 12.84 -5.06
N LEU A 150 -16.13 11.70 -4.74
CA LEU A 150 -16.43 10.94 -3.53
C LEU A 150 -15.69 11.51 -2.30
N THR A 151 -16.45 11.92 -1.29
CA THR A 151 -15.92 12.54 -0.05
C THR A 151 -15.99 11.61 1.15
N LYS A 152 -16.94 10.67 1.16
CA LYS A 152 -17.16 9.74 2.26
C LYS A 152 -17.69 8.41 1.74
N ILE A 153 -17.19 7.30 2.27
CA ILE A 153 -17.72 5.97 1.96
C ILE A 153 -18.03 5.17 3.21
N THR A 154 -19.15 4.45 3.18
CA THR A 154 -19.50 3.45 4.18
C THR A 154 -19.40 2.05 3.58
N ILE A 155 -18.50 1.24 4.15
CA ILE A 155 -18.21 -0.14 3.77
C ILE A 155 -18.98 -1.06 4.71
N PRO A 156 -19.92 -1.87 4.20
CA PRO A 156 -20.75 -2.73 5.04
C PRO A 156 -19.95 -3.89 5.60
N SER A 157 -20.46 -4.44 6.71
CA SER A 157 -19.82 -5.55 7.42
C SER A 157 -19.63 -6.83 6.59
N SER A 158 -20.35 -6.95 5.47
CA SER A 158 -20.28 -8.07 4.53
C SER A 158 -19.02 -8.08 3.66
N VAL A 159 -18.37 -6.92 3.47
CA VAL A 159 -17.15 -6.82 2.64
C VAL A 159 -16.02 -7.62 3.27
N LYS A 160 -15.44 -8.51 2.47
CA LYS A 160 -14.31 -9.38 2.83
C LYS A 160 -13.01 -8.92 2.19
N TYR A 161 -13.09 -8.28 1.02
CA TYR A 161 -11.91 -7.94 0.23
C TYR A 161 -12.04 -6.53 -0.36
N ILE A 162 -10.99 -5.73 -0.16
CA ILE A 162 -10.73 -4.51 -0.92
C ILE A 162 -9.53 -4.83 -1.81
N GLU A 163 -9.77 -4.97 -3.10
CA GLU A 163 -8.74 -5.40 -4.05
C GLU A 163 -7.72 -4.29 -4.36
N ASP A 164 -6.68 -4.67 -5.11
CA ASP A 164 -5.59 -3.77 -5.46
C ASP A 164 -6.10 -2.49 -6.16
N PHE A 165 -5.52 -1.35 -5.82
CA PHE A 165 -5.86 -0.03 -6.38
C PHE A 165 -7.33 0.38 -6.25
N ALA A 166 -8.13 -0.30 -5.42
CA ALA A 166 -9.58 -0.10 -5.35
C ALA A 166 -9.99 1.37 -5.16
N PHE A 167 -9.30 2.14 -4.32
CA PHE A 167 -9.49 3.57 -4.06
C PHE A 167 -8.25 4.42 -4.42
N SER A 168 -7.37 3.91 -5.28
CA SER A 168 -6.19 4.67 -5.69
C SER A 168 -6.60 6.01 -6.30
N ASN A 169 -5.93 7.09 -5.90
CA ASN A 169 -6.23 8.46 -6.35
C ASN A 169 -7.66 8.93 -6.05
N ALA A 170 -8.30 8.44 -4.99
CA ALA A 170 -9.54 9.02 -4.48
C ALA A 170 -9.26 10.35 -3.75
N PHE A 171 -8.82 11.37 -4.49
CA PHE A 171 -8.18 12.58 -3.96
C PHE A 171 -9.02 13.34 -2.93
N ASN A 172 -10.35 13.31 -3.07
CA ASN A 172 -11.30 14.01 -2.22
C ASN A 172 -11.92 13.14 -1.11
N LEU A 173 -11.56 11.85 -1.03
CA LEU A 173 -12.06 10.94 -0.01
C LEU A 173 -11.50 11.34 1.36
N LYS A 174 -12.37 11.84 2.23
CA LYS A 174 -12.02 12.34 3.58
C LYS A 174 -12.21 11.29 4.66
N GLU A 175 -13.17 10.39 4.47
CA GLU A 175 -13.62 9.47 5.50
C GLU A 175 -14.02 8.10 4.91
N VAL A 176 -13.47 7.03 5.50
CA VAL A 176 -13.85 5.64 5.25
C VAL A 176 -14.43 5.10 6.55
N ILE A 177 -15.70 4.68 6.50
CA ILE A 177 -16.39 4.08 7.65
C ILE A 177 -16.56 2.60 7.37
N PHE A 178 -16.09 1.77 8.29
CA PHE A 178 -16.45 0.36 8.34
C PHE A 178 -17.64 0.17 9.28
N GLU A 179 -18.70 -0.50 8.81
CA GLU A 179 -19.78 -0.89 9.71
C GLU A 179 -19.27 -1.82 10.84
N PRO A 180 -19.91 -1.82 12.02
CA PRO A 180 -19.57 -2.73 13.11
C PRO A 180 -19.59 -4.20 12.67
N ASN A 181 -18.78 -5.03 13.34
CA ASN A 181 -18.64 -6.46 13.03
C ASN A 181 -18.16 -6.72 11.59
N SER A 182 -17.24 -5.89 11.10
CA SER A 182 -16.60 -6.06 9.80
C SER A 182 -16.07 -7.48 9.59
N LYS A 183 -16.21 -7.99 8.37
CA LYS A 183 -15.64 -9.26 7.90
C LYS A 183 -14.46 -9.04 6.95
N LEU A 184 -13.96 -7.81 6.87
CA LEU A 184 -12.87 -7.44 5.97
C LEU A 184 -11.62 -8.22 6.35
N LYS A 185 -11.10 -9.02 5.42
CA LYS A 185 -9.92 -9.86 5.60
C LYS A 185 -8.65 -9.20 5.08
N SER A 186 -8.73 -8.59 3.89
CA SER A 186 -7.55 -7.99 3.26
C SER A 186 -7.80 -6.64 2.61
N ILE A 187 -6.74 -5.84 2.60
CA ILE A 187 -6.63 -4.55 1.94
C ILE A 187 -5.50 -4.65 0.90
N GLY A 188 -5.84 -4.49 -0.37
CA GLY A 188 -4.97 -4.74 -1.51
C GLY A 188 -3.84 -3.72 -1.71
N ILE A 189 -2.95 -4.04 -2.65
CA ILE A 189 -1.78 -3.23 -3.02
C ILE A 189 -2.27 -1.86 -3.47
N GLU A 190 -1.68 -0.79 -2.94
CA GLU A 190 -2.02 0.59 -3.32
C GLU A 190 -3.52 0.93 -3.24
N SER A 191 -4.29 0.17 -2.46
CA SER A 191 -5.76 0.29 -2.45
C SER A 191 -6.26 1.66 -2.02
N PHE A 192 -5.54 2.41 -1.17
CA PHE A 192 -5.81 3.80 -0.82
C PHE A 192 -4.63 4.72 -1.16
N ASN A 193 -3.80 4.36 -2.15
CA ASN A 193 -2.69 5.20 -2.60
C ASN A 193 -3.20 6.59 -3.01
N SER A 194 -2.50 7.65 -2.60
CA SER A 194 -2.81 9.04 -2.96
C SER A 194 -4.23 9.49 -2.58
N CYS A 195 -4.82 8.95 -1.51
CA CYS A 195 -6.05 9.50 -0.92
C CYS A 195 -5.73 10.80 -0.15
N TYR A 196 -5.43 11.88 -0.88
CA TYR A 196 -4.86 13.11 -0.32
C TYR A 196 -5.72 13.76 0.77
N SER A 197 -7.04 13.62 0.72
CA SER A 197 -7.95 14.21 1.72
C SER A 197 -8.20 13.34 2.95
N LEU A 198 -7.74 12.08 2.96
CA LEU A 198 -8.00 11.14 4.04
C LEU A 198 -7.24 11.58 5.29
N LYS A 199 -7.94 11.81 6.39
CA LYS A 199 -7.33 12.31 7.65
C LYS A 199 -7.03 11.22 8.65
N LYS A 200 -7.88 10.20 8.70
CA LYS A 200 -7.83 9.13 9.69
C LYS A 200 -8.30 7.84 9.05
N MET A 201 -7.68 6.73 9.42
CA MET A 201 -8.11 5.40 9.02
C MET A 201 -8.24 4.49 10.24
N PHE A 202 -9.39 3.84 10.34
CA PHE A 202 -9.64 2.78 11.31
C PHE A 202 -9.59 1.44 10.59
N ILE A 203 -8.75 0.52 11.08
CA ILE A 203 -8.59 -0.82 10.52
C ILE A 203 -9.32 -1.82 11.42
N PRO A 204 -10.40 -2.47 10.95
CA PRO A 204 -11.13 -3.45 11.74
C PRO A 204 -10.28 -4.64 12.15
N LYS A 205 -10.62 -5.27 13.27
CA LYS A 205 -9.84 -6.37 13.83
C LYS A 205 -9.83 -7.64 12.98
N SER A 206 -10.81 -7.75 12.08
CA SER A 206 -10.94 -8.85 11.13
C SER A 206 -9.86 -8.83 10.04
N VAL A 207 -9.18 -7.70 9.83
CA VAL A 207 -8.14 -7.55 8.82
C VAL A 207 -6.93 -8.36 9.24
N ILE A 208 -6.54 -9.31 8.39
CA ILE A 208 -5.39 -10.19 8.59
C ILE A 208 -4.23 -9.84 7.65
N GLU A 209 -4.49 -9.09 6.58
CA GLU A 209 -3.47 -8.71 5.60
C GLU A 209 -3.68 -7.28 5.09
N ILE A 210 -2.62 -6.48 5.10
CA ILE A 210 -2.55 -5.20 4.39
C ILE A 210 -1.34 -5.24 3.47
N LYS A 211 -1.59 -5.18 2.17
CA LYS A 211 -0.55 -5.30 1.16
C LYS A 211 0.23 -3.99 0.96
N GLY A 212 1.35 -4.09 0.22
CA GLY A 212 2.31 -3.01 0.08
C GLY A 212 1.69 -1.72 -0.44
N LEU A 213 2.21 -0.58 0.04
CA LEU A 213 1.82 0.76 -0.39
C LEU A 213 0.33 1.11 -0.21
N ALA A 214 -0.46 0.32 0.53
CA ALA A 214 -1.91 0.52 0.58
C ALA A 214 -2.33 1.93 1.04
N PHE A 215 -1.54 2.62 1.87
CA PHE A 215 -1.80 4.00 2.31
C PHE A 215 -0.68 4.97 1.89
N SER A 216 0.06 4.65 0.84
CA SER A 216 1.10 5.53 0.29
C SER A 216 0.52 6.88 -0.13
N GLY A 217 1.27 7.97 0.10
CA GLY A 217 0.91 9.30 -0.41
C GLY A 217 -0.38 9.90 0.16
N CYS A 218 -0.94 9.36 1.23
CA CYS A 218 -2.06 9.96 1.96
C CYS A 218 -1.56 11.15 2.79
N VAL A 219 -1.19 12.25 2.13
CA VAL A 219 -0.45 13.37 2.74
C VAL A 219 -1.18 14.09 3.89
N ASN A 220 -2.50 13.95 4.01
CA ASN A 220 -3.27 14.48 5.16
C ASN A 220 -3.60 13.45 6.24
N LEU A 221 -3.21 12.19 6.06
CA LEU A 221 -3.44 11.13 7.03
C LEU A 221 -2.59 11.39 8.26
N ASN A 222 -3.24 11.64 9.39
CA ASN A 222 -2.57 11.98 10.65
C ASN A 222 -2.62 10.86 11.70
N GLU A 223 -3.56 9.93 11.56
CA GLU A 223 -3.79 8.86 12.51
C GLU A 223 -4.23 7.55 11.84
N ILE A 224 -3.55 6.46 12.20
CA ILE A 224 -3.98 5.09 11.93
C ILE A 224 -4.29 4.41 13.25
N ILE A 225 -5.47 3.80 13.34
CA ILE A 225 -5.91 2.99 14.48
C ILE A 225 -6.24 1.59 14.01
N PHE A 226 -5.61 0.59 14.62
CA PHE A 226 -6.02 -0.80 14.48
C PHE A 226 -6.95 -1.18 15.62
N GLU A 227 -8.09 -1.79 15.30
CA GLU A 227 -8.96 -2.39 16.29
C GLU A 227 -8.29 -3.63 16.90
N GLU A 228 -8.33 -3.75 18.22
CA GLU A 228 -7.76 -4.89 18.94
C GLU A 228 -8.71 -6.09 19.00
N ASP A 229 -8.10 -7.28 19.09
CA ASP A 229 -8.80 -8.57 19.19
C ASP A 229 -8.11 -9.29 20.32
N TYR A 230 -8.76 -9.23 21.48
CA TYR A 230 -8.30 -9.87 22.69
C TYR A 230 -8.74 -11.34 22.77
N SER A 231 -9.30 -11.90 21.69
CA SER A 231 -9.64 -13.31 21.64
C SER A 231 -8.38 -14.18 21.72
N GLN A 232 -8.52 -15.35 22.36
CA GLN A 232 -7.42 -16.32 22.49
C GLN A 232 -6.90 -16.81 21.12
N PHE A 233 -7.75 -16.75 20.10
CA PHE A 233 -7.48 -17.24 18.74
C PHE A 233 -7.30 -16.09 17.72
N ALA A 234 -6.90 -14.91 18.20
CA ALA A 234 -6.64 -13.76 17.32
C ALA A 234 -5.64 -14.14 16.22
N ILE A 235 -6.06 -13.93 14.97
CA ILE A 235 -5.22 -14.23 13.79
C ILE A 235 -4.16 -13.13 13.67
N PRO A 236 -2.87 -13.47 13.52
CA PRO A 236 -1.83 -12.46 13.30
C PRO A 236 -2.13 -11.53 12.12
N LEU A 237 -1.82 -10.25 12.28
CA LEU A 237 -1.87 -9.27 11.20
C LEU A 237 -0.55 -9.30 10.42
N ASN A 238 -0.64 -9.48 9.10
CA ASN A 238 0.45 -9.31 8.16
C ASN A 238 0.41 -7.90 7.54
N LEU A 239 1.50 -7.15 7.69
CA LEU A 239 1.70 -5.86 7.05
C LEU A 239 2.84 -5.99 6.04
N GLN A 240 2.62 -5.60 4.79
CA GLN A 240 3.68 -5.50 3.80
C GLN A 240 4.34 -4.11 3.80
N GLY A 241 5.55 -4.03 3.24
CA GLY A 241 6.43 -2.85 3.33
C GLY A 241 5.89 -1.56 2.68
N LEU A 242 6.52 -0.44 3.07
CA LEU A 242 6.26 0.91 2.57
C LEU A 242 4.80 1.39 2.71
N LEU A 243 4.07 0.81 3.65
CA LEU A 243 2.62 1.01 3.81
C LEU A 243 2.20 2.49 3.91
N PHE A 244 3.02 3.31 4.56
CA PHE A 244 2.75 4.73 4.85
C PHE A 244 3.77 5.68 4.21
N ILE A 245 4.45 5.25 3.15
CA ILE A 245 5.46 6.10 2.49
C ILE A 245 4.84 7.43 2.04
N ASN A 246 5.57 8.53 2.26
CA ASN A 246 5.16 9.90 1.93
C ASN A 246 3.93 10.43 2.71
N ASN A 247 3.56 9.80 3.83
CA ASN A 247 2.52 10.33 4.72
C ASN A 247 3.09 11.38 5.68
N SER A 248 3.33 12.58 5.14
CA SER A 248 4.01 13.67 5.84
C SER A 248 3.22 14.30 7.01
N LYS A 249 1.95 13.97 7.20
CA LYS A 249 1.18 14.39 8.39
C LYS A 249 0.91 13.26 9.38
N LEU A 250 1.38 12.04 9.09
CA LEU A 250 1.19 10.91 9.98
C LEU A 250 2.06 11.09 11.22
N ILE A 251 1.40 11.32 12.35
CA ILE A 251 2.05 11.55 13.66
C ILE A 251 1.66 10.47 14.68
N LYS A 252 0.53 9.78 14.47
CA LYS A 252 0.01 8.76 15.38
C LYS A 252 -0.22 7.44 14.66
N LEU A 253 0.51 6.41 15.10
CA LEU A 253 0.39 5.02 14.67
C LEU A 253 0.47 4.12 15.91
N THR A 254 -0.61 3.40 16.19
CA THR A 254 -0.65 2.40 17.28
C THR A 254 -0.60 1.02 16.65
N LEU A 255 0.54 0.32 16.78
CA LEU A 255 0.68 -1.04 16.27
C LEU A 255 -0.12 -2.02 17.14
N PRO A 256 -0.89 -2.96 16.56
CA PRO A 256 -1.74 -3.84 17.34
C PRO A 256 -0.98 -5.01 17.97
N GLU A 257 -1.50 -5.56 19.07
CA GLU A 257 -0.90 -6.70 19.81
C GLU A 257 -0.99 -8.04 19.05
N ARG A 258 -1.59 -8.06 17.86
CA ARG A 258 -1.56 -9.20 16.93
C ARG A 258 -0.47 -9.08 15.85
N LEU A 259 0.29 -7.99 15.81
CA LEU A 259 1.36 -7.79 14.83
C LEU A 259 2.59 -8.62 15.21
N ARG A 260 3.09 -9.44 14.28
CA ARG A 260 4.28 -10.29 14.48
C ARG A 260 5.54 -9.72 13.86
N GLU A 261 5.37 -8.97 12.78
CA GLU A 261 6.46 -8.43 11.98
C GLU A 261 6.23 -6.96 11.70
N ILE A 262 7.27 -6.15 11.89
CA ILE A 262 7.29 -4.75 11.44
C ILE A 262 8.00 -4.73 10.08
N PRO A 263 7.29 -4.41 8.99
CA PRO A 263 7.85 -4.53 7.65
C PRO A 263 8.79 -3.37 7.30
N SER A 264 9.60 -3.61 6.27
CA SER A 264 10.54 -2.60 5.74
C SER A 264 9.84 -1.29 5.38
N GLY A 265 10.48 -0.17 5.74
CA GLY A 265 10.01 1.18 5.43
C GLY A 265 8.65 1.57 6.01
N LEU A 266 8.19 0.93 7.09
CA LEU A 266 6.93 1.26 7.78
C LEU A 266 6.79 2.78 8.04
N LEU A 267 7.89 3.43 8.45
CA LEU A 267 7.90 4.86 8.82
C LEU A 267 8.55 5.78 7.78
N ALA A 268 8.85 5.28 6.57
CA ALA A 268 9.56 6.05 5.55
C ALA A 268 8.83 7.35 5.21
N PHE A 269 9.50 8.49 5.35
CA PHE A 269 8.96 9.84 5.09
C PHE A 269 7.70 10.22 5.89
N THR A 270 7.48 9.59 7.05
CA THR A 270 6.43 9.97 8.02
C THR A 270 6.92 11.02 9.01
N HIS A 271 6.01 11.59 9.80
CA HIS A 271 6.31 12.53 10.88
C HIS A 271 6.14 11.92 12.29
N ILE A 272 6.16 10.59 12.37
CA ILE A 272 6.08 9.87 13.65
C ILE A 272 7.35 10.13 14.45
N GLU A 273 7.20 10.68 15.66
CA GLU A 273 8.33 10.98 16.56
C GLU A 273 8.63 9.85 17.53
N THR A 274 7.62 9.04 17.88
CA THR A 274 7.76 7.90 18.79
C THR A 274 6.94 6.73 18.27
N ILE A 275 7.54 5.54 18.28
CA ILE A 275 6.85 4.29 17.94
C ILE A 275 6.93 3.32 19.13
N ASN A 276 5.81 2.67 19.44
CA ASN A 276 5.72 1.63 20.45
C ASN A 276 5.68 0.26 19.74
N ILE A 277 6.63 -0.61 20.08
CA ILE A 277 6.69 -1.99 19.59
C ILE A 277 5.93 -2.88 20.59
N PRO A 278 4.84 -3.55 20.17
CA PRO A 278 4.02 -4.38 21.06
C PRO A 278 4.74 -5.66 21.48
N LYS A 279 4.20 -6.37 22.46
CA LYS A 279 4.86 -7.58 23.02
C LYS A 279 4.94 -8.74 22.01
N SER A 280 4.09 -8.69 20.99
CA SER A 280 3.89 -9.74 19.98
C SER A 280 4.87 -9.69 18.82
N VAL A 281 5.58 -8.57 18.63
CA VAL A 281 6.50 -8.41 17.50
C VAL A 281 7.76 -9.24 17.74
N ASP A 282 7.97 -10.20 16.85
CA ASP A 282 9.08 -11.15 16.87
C ASP A 282 10.15 -10.77 15.82
N ILE A 283 9.75 -10.08 14.74
CA ILE A 283 10.60 -9.72 13.60
C ILE A 283 10.46 -8.22 13.30
N ILE A 284 11.58 -7.57 13.01
CA ILE A 284 11.63 -6.21 12.49
C ILE A 284 12.52 -6.26 11.25
N ASP A 285 11.93 -6.01 10.10
CA ASP A 285 12.64 -6.01 8.82
C ASP A 285 13.74 -4.97 8.81
N ASP A 286 14.77 -5.26 8.02
CA ASP A 286 15.80 -4.28 7.72
C ASP A 286 15.15 -3.04 7.08
N ASN A 287 15.63 -1.86 7.47
CA ASN A 287 15.08 -0.57 7.05
C ASN A 287 13.65 -0.23 7.52
N ALA A 288 13.00 -1.02 8.40
CA ALA A 288 11.68 -0.68 8.95
C ALA A 288 11.54 0.77 9.46
N PHE A 289 12.61 1.27 10.08
CA PHE A 289 12.69 2.62 10.66
C PHE A 289 13.71 3.53 9.96
N ASN A 290 14.29 3.08 8.83
CA ASN A 290 15.20 3.93 8.06
C ASN A 290 14.37 4.99 7.33
N ILE A 291 14.90 6.21 7.22
CA ILE A 291 14.22 7.33 6.56
C ILE A 291 12.92 7.79 7.30
N GLY A 292 12.70 7.33 8.54
CA GLY A 292 11.75 7.95 9.48
C GLY A 292 12.31 9.26 10.03
N LEU A 293 12.43 10.29 9.17
CA LEU A 293 13.23 11.51 9.41
C LEU A 293 12.80 12.36 10.62
N LYS A 294 11.73 12.00 11.32
CA LYS A 294 11.26 12.65 12.57
C LYS A 294 11.31 11.74 13.80
N LEU A 295 11.64 10.46 13.63
CA LEU A 295 11.63 9.50 14.73
C LEU A 295 12.74 9.81 15.73
N LYS A 296 12.34 10.12 16.96
CA LYS A 296 13.21 10.44 18.10
C LYS A 296 13.39 9.26 19.05
N LYS A 297 12.35 8.42 19.17
CA LYS A 297 12.30 7.37 20.19
C LYS A 297 11.62 6.10 19.68
N ILE A 298 12.21 4.96 20.01
CA ILE A 298 11.58 3.63 19.88
C ILE A 298 11.39 3.09 21.29
N ILE A 299 10.16 2.72 21.63
CA ILE A 299 9.80 2.11 22.91
C ILE A 299 9.40 0.67 22.63
N VAL A 300 9.95 -0.28 23.39
CA VAL A 300 9.56 -1.69 23.31
C VAL A 300 8.77 -2.07 24.56
N ASN A 301 7.65 -2.77 24.38
CA ASN A 301 6.89 -3.35 25.48
C ASN A 301 7.81 -4.27 26.33
N GLU A 302 7.78 -4.13 27.66
CA GLU A 302 8.65 -4.88 28.57
C GLU A 302 8.54 -6.41 28.41
N LYS A 303 7.36 -6.90 28.01
CA LYS A 303 7.04 -8.32 27.80
C LYS A 303 7.43 -8.82 26.40
N ASN A 304 7.92 -7.96 25.52
CA ASN A 304 8.45 -8.36 24.23
C ASN A 304 9.65 -9.31 24.46
N LYS A 305 9.67 -10.43 23.74
CA LYS A 305 10.67 -11.50 23.90
C LYS A 305 11.88 -11.35 23.00
N SER A 306 11.76 -10.59 21.90
CA SER A 306 12.78 -10.48 20.85
C SER A 306 13.59 -9.19 20.95
N PHE A 307 13.01 -8.12 21.47
CA PHE A 307 13.59 -6.78 21.46
C PHE A 307 13.54 -6.12 22.83
N THR A 308 14.37 -5.09 22.99
CA THR A 308 14.30 -4.15 24.12
C THR A 308 14.67 -2.75 23.65
N SER A 309 14.34 -1.73 24.44
CA SER A 309 14.76 -0.36 24.17
C SER A 309 15.46 0.26 25.39
N VAL A 310 16.60 0.89 25.17
CA VAL A 310 17.34 1.64 26.22
C VAL A 310 17.44 3.10 25.77
N ASP A 311 16.93 4.01 26.59
CA ASP A 311 16.82 5.45 26.27
C ASP A 311 16.22 5.76 24.88
N GLY A 312 15.27 4.94 24.41
CA GLY A 312 14.66 5.15 23.10
C GLY A 312 15.40 4.56 21.91
N ILE A 313 16.52 3.87 22.14
CA ILE A 313 17.31 3.16 21.14
C ILE A 313 16.92 1.68 21.15
N LEU A 314 16.80 1.08 19.97
CA LEU A 314 16.36 -0.30 19.78
C LEU A 314 17.53 -1.28 19.76
N TYR A 315 17.39 -2.36 20.53
CA TYR A 315 18.32 -3.48 20.59
C TYR A 315 17.56 -4.81 20.51
N ASP A 316 18.29 -5.89 20.27
CA ASP A 316 17.79 -7.23 20.59
C ASP A 316 17.54 -7.38 22.10
N LYS A 317 16.74 -8.37 22.50
CA LYS A 317 16.33 -8.54 23.91
C LYS A 317 17.51 -8.60 24.89
N ASN A 318 18.64 -9.15 24.46
CA ASN A 318 19.80 -9.44 25.31
C ASN A 318 20.88 -8.35 25.25
N LEU A 319 20.62 -7.21 24.60
CA LEU A 319 21.57 -6.11 24.42
C LEU A 319 22.91 -6.57 23.81
N LYS A 320 22.85 -7.54 22.88
CA LYS A 320 24.00 -8.03 22.10
C LYS A 320 24.11 -7.35 20.74
N THR A 321 23.02 -6.78 20.24
CA THR A 321 22.93 -6.19 18.91
C THR A 321 22.26 -4.82 19.01
N LEU A 322 22.96 -3.77 18.59
CA LEU A 322 22.36 -2.47 18.34
C LEU A 322 21.63 -2.53 17.00
N ILE A 323 20.30 -2.42 17.04
CA ILE A 323 19.43 -2.55 15.86
C ILE A 323 19.15 -1.18 15.24
N LYS A 324 18.73 -0.20 16.04
CA LYS A 324 18.45 1.15 15.51
C LYS A 324 18.55 2.25 16.56
N ILE A 325 19.41 3.24 16.28
CA ILE A 325 19.34 4.58 16.85
C ILE A 325 18.39 5.42 15.98
N PRO A 326 17.32 6.02 16.54
CA PRO A 326 16.39 6.83 15.76
C PRO A 326 17.07 7.97 14.98
N PRO A 327 16.63 8.29 13.74
CA PRO A 327 17.20 9.37 12.91
C PRO A 327 17.22 10.78 13.56
N CYS A 328 16.30 11.07 14.47
CA CYS A 328 16.26 12.31 15.25
C CYS A 328 16.63 12.14 16.73
N TYR A 329 17.27 11.03 17.10
CA TYR A 329 17.86 10.90 18.43
C TYR A 329 18.98 11.94 18.60
N GLU A 330 18.89 12.77 19.65
CA GLU A 330 19.72 13.97 19.80
C GLU A 330 20.80 13.87 20.88
N LYS A 331 20.63 12.97 21.85
CA LYS A 331 21.55 12.83 22.98
C LYS A 331 22.86 12.17 22.52
N GLU A 332 23.93 12.41 23.27
CA GLU A 332 25.11 11.57 23.14
C GLU A 332 24.79 10.13 23.59
N HIS A 333 25.45 9.14 22.99
CA HIS A 333 25.20 7.75 23.33
C HIS A 333 26.50 6.97 23.51
N THR A 334 26.60 6.24 24.62
CA THR A 334 27.62 5.21 24.79
C THR A 334 26.95 3.86 24.60
N ILE A 335 27.37 3.12 23.58
CA ILE A 335 26.86 1.77 23.32
C ILE A 335 27.21 0.89 24.53
N PRO A 336 26.27 0.11 25.09
CA PRO A 336 26.55 -0.76 26.23
C PRO A 336 27.64 -1.81 25.93
N ASN A 337 28.51 -2.10 26.91
CA ASN A 337 29.57 -3.11 26.78
C ASN A 337 29.07 -4.55 26.54
N SER A 338 27.77 -4.80 26.71
CA SER A 338 27.16 -6.08 26.34
C SER A 338 27.03 -6.26 24.82
N VAL A 339 27.01 -5.16 24.06
CA VAL A 339 26.79 -5.17 22.60
C VAL A 339 28.02 -5.71 21.89
N LYS A 340 27.75 -6.62 20.96
CA LYS A 340 28.70 -7.32 20.08
C LYS A 340 28.58 -6.90 18.63
N THR A 341 27.37 -6.56 18.18
CA THR A 341 27.10 -6.22 16.78
C THR A 341 26.38 -4.89 16.66
N ILE A 342 26.80 -4.07 15.69
CA ILE A 342 26.05 -2.92 15.20
C ILE A 342 25.48 -3.29 13.83
N LYS A 343 24.15 -3.37 13.72
CA LYS A 343 23.46 -3.82 12.50
C LYS A 343 23.61 -2.86 11.31
N GLU A 344 23.30 -3.37 10.12
CA GLU A 344 23.22 -2.57 8.91
C GLU A 344 22.26 -1.40 9.11
N GLY A 345 22.75 -0.19 8.78
CA GLY A 345 21.98 1.04 8.94
C GLY A 345 21.56 1.37 10.38
N ALA A 346 22.14 0.76 11.42
CA ALA A 346 21.71 0.97 12.80
C ALA A 346 21.75 2.44 13.24
N VAL A 347 22.69 3.23 12.75
CA VAL A 347 22.82 4.68 13.04
C VAL A 347 22.45 5.52 11.81
N SER A 348 22.03 4.90 10.71
CA SER A 348 21.81 5.59 9.44
C SER A 348 20.76 6.70 9.54
N PHE A 349 20.95 7.75 8.73
CA PHE A 349 20.12 8.94 8.66
C PHE A 349 20.03 9.74 9.97
N ASN A 350 20.90 9.48 10.95
CA ASN A 350 20.91 10.31 12.15
C ASN A 350 21.52 11.69 11.84
N THR A 351 20.74 12.75 12.12
CA THR A 351 21.11 14.14 11.80
C THR A 351 21.19 15.04 13.04
N LYS A 352 21.01 14.46 14.24
CA LYS A 352 20.83 15.22 15.49
C LYS A 352 21.86 14.87 16.56
N MET A 353 22.24 13.59 16.65
CA MET A 353 23.25 13.13 17.60
C MET A 353 24.60 13.73 17.25
N LYS A 354 25.37 14.12 18.28
CA LYS A 354 26.72 14.70 18.11
C LYS A 354 27.85 13.71 18.37
N LYS A 355 27.61 12.74 19.25
CA LYS A 355 28.64 11.84 19.75
C LYS A 355 28.08 10.45 20.00
N ILE A 356 28.81 9.46 19.52
CA ILE A 356 28.59 8.06 19.83
C ILE A 356 29.90 7.43 20.29
N VAL A 357 29.85 6.61 21.34
CA VAL A 357 30.99 5.84 21.83
C VAL A 357 30.77 4.37 21.50
N ILE A 358 31.72 3.78 20.77
CA ILE A 358 31.77 2.36 20.41
C ILE A 358 32.76 1.66 21.36
N PRO A 359 32.30 0.77 22.25
CA PRO A 359 33.16 0.09 23.19
C PRO A 359 33.99 -1.02 22.55
N LEU A 360 35.05 -1.46 23.24
CA LEU A 360 35.89 -2.59 22.81
C LEU A 360 35.11 -3.89 22.59
N SER A 361 33.95 -4.04 23.21
CA SER A 361 33.11 -5.23 23.10
C SER A 361 32.49 -5.43 21.72
N VAL A 362 32.38 -4.39 20.88
CA VAL A 362 31.78 -4.46 19.55
C VAL A 362 32.71 -5.17 18.60
N ASP A 363 32.36 -6.40 18.24
CA ASP A 363 33.16 -7.29 17.39
C ASP A 363 32.78 -7.14 15.93
N ASN A 364 31.53 -6.82 15.61
CA ASN A 364 31.04 -6.65 14.24
C ASN A 364 30.33 -5.30 14.04
N ILE A 365 30.61 -4.62 12.93
CA ILE A 365 29.83 -3.49 12.44
C ILE A 365 29.50 -3.79 10.98
N GLU A 366 28.20 -3.89 10.70
CA GLU A 366 27.70 -4.27 9.39
C GLU A 366 27.74 -3.11 8.37
N GLN A 367 27.46 -3.43 7.11
CA GLN A 367 27.46 -2.47 6.01
C GLN A 367 26.57 -1.26 6.32
N LYS A 368 27.03 -0.05 5.94
CA LYS A 368 26.23 1.19 6.00
C LYS A 368 25.69 1.52 7.39
N ALA A 369 26.26 0.98 8.47
CA ALA A 369 25.82 1.24 9.85
C ALA A 369 25.63 2.74 10.14
N PHE A 370 26.51 3.60 9.62
CA PHE A 370 26.46 5.05 9.80
C PHE A 370 26.01 5.84 8.55
N ALA A 371 25.48 5.18 7.52
CA ALA A 371 25.17 5.82 6.25
C ALA A 371 24.17 7.00 6.36
N ASN A 372 24.35 8.02 5.53
CA ASN A 372 23.53 9.23 5.45
C ASN A 372 23.39 10.01 6.76
N SER A 373 24.28 9.76 7.73
CA SER A 373 24.32 10.49 8.99
C SER A 373 25.24 11.69 8.88
N LYS A 374 25.00 12.74 9.67
CA LYS A 374 25.80 13.97 9.63
C LYS A 374 26.06 14.49 11.04
N ASN A 375 27.19 15.17 11.22
CA ASN A 375 27.59 15.85 12.46
C ASN A 375 27.77 14.93 13.69
N ILE A 376 28.02 13.64 13.46
CA ILE A 376 28.36 12.68 14.51
C ILE A 376 29.87 12.49 14.52
N VAL A 377 30.49 12.63 15.68
CA VAL A 377 31.86 12.18 15.93
C VAL A 377 31.80 10.80 16.60
N ILE A 378 32.49 9.83 16.02
CA ILE A 378 32.54 8.45 16.48
C ILE A 378 33.77 8.29 17.37
N TYR A 379 33.56 7.96 18.64
CA TYR A 379 34.62 7.68 19.59
C TYR A 379 34.75 6.17 19.75
N SER A 380 35.83 5.59 19.28
CA SER A 380 36.08 4.16 19.37
C SER A 380 37.08 3.88 20.48
N GLU A 381 36.74 2.96 21.37
CA GLU A 381 37.70 2.41 22.33
C GLU A 381 38.69 1.43 21.67
N SER A 382 38.52 1.08 20.39
CA SER A 382 39.55 0.37 19.63
C SER A 382 40.65 1.34 19.18
N ASN A 383 41.85 0.83 18.92
CA ASN A 383 42.95 1.62 18.36
C ASN A 383 42.89 1.74 16.82
N HIS A 384 42.14 0.86 16.14
CA HIS A 384 41.86 0.90 14.71
C HIS A 384 40.56 0.13 14.38
N SER A 385 40.11 0.20 13.13
CA SER A 385 38.97 -0.59 12.65
C SER A 385 39.28 -2.08 12.76
N LYS A 386 38.39 -2.86 13.40
CA LYS A 386 38.60 -4.32 13.50
C LYS A 386 38.46 -4.98 12.12
N PRO A 387 39.17 -6.08 11.83
CA PRO A 387 39.06 -6.79 10.55
C PRO A 387 37.66 -7.30 10.20
N THR A 388 36.85 -7.55 11.24
CA THR A 388 35.46 -7.98 11.14
C THR A 388 34.48 -6.84 10.86
N TRP A 389 34.90 -5.57 10.96
CA TRP A 389 34.05 -4.45 10.60
C TRP A 389 33.98 -4.33 9.09
N HIS A 390 32.76 -4.28 8.55
CA HIS A 390 32.54 -4.23 7.12
C HIS A 390 33.15 -2.96 6.52
N TYR A 391 33.93 -3.03 5.44
CA TYR A 391 34.66 -1.86 4.89
C TYR A 391 33.79 -0.61 4.62
N MET A 392 32.50 -0.79 4.27
CA MET A 392 31.52 0.30 4.14
C MET A 392 30.71 0.62 5.41
N TRP A 393 31.21 0.33 6.62
CA TRP A 393 30.48 0.57 7.86
C TRP A 393 30.23 2.08 8.10
N ASN A 394 31.19 2.92 7.71
CA ASN A 394 31.14 4.38 7.76
C ASN A 394 31.32 4.97 6.35
N PRO A 395 30.31 4.85 5.47
CA PRO A 395 30.47 5.19 4.05
C PRO A 395 30.47 6.71 3.78
N ASN A 396 30.16 7.53 4.78
CA ASN A 396 30.19 8.99 4.70
C ASN A 396 31.42 9.59 5.38
N GLU A 397 32.38 8.76 5.78
CA GLU A 397 33.65 9.18 6.37
C GLU A 397 33.46 10.12 7.58
N LEU A 398 32.50 9.80 8.45
CA LEU A 398 32.35 10.52 9.73
C LEU A 398 33.64 10.44 10.54
N ASP A 399 33.98 11.51 11.24
CA ASP A 399 35.18 11.58 12.07
C ASP A 399 35.22 10.44 13.10
N VAL A 400 36.36 9.74 13.16
CA VAL A 400 36.59 8.66 14.13
C VAL A 400 37.78 9.02 15.02
N ILE A 401 37.54 9.12 16.33
CA ILE A 401 38.55 9.26 17.36
C ILE A 401 38.83 7.88 17.94
N TRP A 402 39.97 7.31 17.57
CA TRP A 402 40.47 6.03 18.09
C TRP A 402 41.15 6.19 19.45
N ASN A 403 41.33 5.07 20.16
CA ASN A 403 41.92 5.03 21.51
C ASN A 403 41.16 5.84 22.56
N TYR A 404 39.87 6.07 22.36
CA TYR A 404 39.07 6.82 23.31
C TYR A 404 38.97 6.09 24.65
N LYS A 405 39.26 6.79 25.75
CA LYS A 405 39.23 6.28 27.14
C LYS A 405 40.21 5.13 27.47
N ILE A 406 41.13 4.75 26.59
CA ILE A 406 42.19 3.77 26.92
C ILE A 406 43.26 4.37 27.85
N SER A 407 43.38 5.71 27.92
CA SER A 407 44.48 6.39 28.62
C SER A 407 44.35 6.51 30.15
N SER A 408 43.34 5.92 30.81
CA SER A 408 43.24 5.96 32.29
C SER A 408 43.80 4.73 33.01
N ASN A 409 44.33 3.72 32.30
CA ASN A 409 44.84 2.48 32.91
C ASN A 409 46.37 2.31 32.81
N PHE A 410 47.11 3.33 32.35
CA PHE A 410 48.58 3.32 32.30
C PHE A 410 49.20 4.37 33.25
N SER A 411 48.64 4.50 34.45
CA SER A 411 49.26 5.26 35.54
C SER A 411 49.13 4.48 36.84
N ASN A 412 50.06 3.57 37.07
CA ASN A 412 50.59 3.17 38.38
C ASN A 412 51.88 2.39 38.18
#